data_AF-A0A2M8S6P3-F1
#
_entry.id   AF-A0A2M8S6P3-F1
#
_cell.length_a   1.000
_cell.length_b   1.000
_cell.length_c   1.000
_cell.angle_alpha   90.00
_cell.angle_beta   90.00
_cell.angle_gamma   90.00
#
_symmetry.space_group_name_H-M   'P 1'
#
loop_
_entity.id
_entity.type
_entity.pdbx_description
1 polymer ?
#
loop_
_entity_poly.entity_id
_entity_poly.type
_entity_poly.pdbx_seq_one_letter_code
_entity_poly.pdbx_strand_id
1 'polypeptide(L)' 'MVLRSIEVTIEKDGTVRLPNKMKLPAPRRAILTILNEPIAVAETALLSEASLAEDWNRPEEDKAWAHLQSGK' A
#
# COMPACT_ATOMS: atom_id res chain seq x y z
N MET A 1 -17.02 9.51 28.31
CA MET A 1 -17.41 9.00 26.97
C MET A 1 -16.13 8.53 26.29
N VAL A 2 -16.04 7.25 25.91
CA VAL A 2 -14.83 6.71 25.27
C VAL A 2 -15.12 6.49 23.79
N LEU A 3 -14.37 7.18 22.93
CA LEU A 3 -14.37 6.93 21.50
C LEU A 3 -13.46 5.73 21.22
N ARG A 4 -13.93 4.80 20.41
CA ARG A 4 -13.11 3.70 19.87
C ARG A 4 -13.18 3.75 18.36
N SER A 5 -12.02 3.80 17.72
CA SER A 5 -11.88 3.63 16.27
C SER A 5 -11.71 2.15 15.97
N ILE A 6 -12.39 1.69 14.93
CA ILE A 6 -12.39 0.29 14.52
C ILE A 6 -12.10 0.30 13.03
N GLU A 7 -11.04 -0.39 12.65
CA GLU A 7 -10.72 -0.57 11.25
C GLU A 7 -11.70 -1.56 10.62
N VAL A 8 -12.23 -1.20 9.45
CA VAL A 8 -13.25 -1.96 8.74
C VAL A 8 -12.95 -1.97 7.26
N THR A 9 -13.38 -3.02 6.58
CA THR A 9 -13.31 -3.07 5.11
C THR A 9 -14.62 -2.56 4.54
N ILE A 10 -14.54 -1.66 3.56
CA ILE A 10 -15.69 -1.18 2.79
C ILE A 10 -15.58 -1.78 1.40
N GLU A 11 -16.56 -2.61 1.04
CA GLU A 11 -16.66 -3.23 -0.28
C GLU A 11 -17.10 -2.19 -1.34
N LYS A 12 -16.90 -2.51 -2.62
CA LYS A 12 -17.26 -1.60 -3.73
C LYS A 12 -18.75 -1.25 -3.81
N ASP A 13 -19.61 -2.12 -3.30
CA ASP A 13 -21.05 -1.90 -3.22
C ASP A 13 -21.48 -1.06 -2.00
N GLY A 14 -20.51 -0.62 -1.19
CA GLY A 14 -20.74 0.12 0.05
C GLY A 14 -21.00 -0.76 1.27
N THR A 15 -20.92 -2.09 1.16
CA THR A 15 -21.07 -3.00 2.30
C THR A 15 -19.89 -2.83 3.27
N VAL A 16 -20.18 -2.48 4.51
CA VAL A 16 -19.18 -2.35 5.58
C VAL A 16 -19.02 -3.69 6.31
N ARG A 17 -17.84 -4.29 6.25
CA ARG A 17 -17.49 -5.52 6.95
C ARG A 17 -16.64 -5.23 8.17
N LEU A 18 -17.17 -5.58 9.34
CA LEU A 18 -16.42 -5.57 10.59
C LEU A 18 -15.48 -6.79 10.60
N PRO A 19 -14.19 -6.64 10.94
CA PRO A 19 -13.23 -7.75 10.95
C PRO A 19 -13.58 -8.82 12.01
N ASN A 20 -14.38 -8.47 13.03
CA ASN A 20 -14.92 -9.39 14.02
C ASN A 20 -16.35 -9.03 14.40
N LYS A 21 -17.16 -10.02 14.82
CA LYS A 21 -18.49 -9.79 15.41
C LYS A 21 -18.36 -8.98 16.69
N MET A 22 -18.61 -7.68 16.61
CA MET A 22 -18.53 -6.79 17.75
C MET A 22 -19.81 -6.88 18.59
N LYS A 23 -19.68 -7.33 19.84
CA LYS A 23 -20.77 -7.26 20.80
C LYS A 23 -20.79 -5.88 21.43
N LEU A 24 -21.79 -5.08 21.06
CA LEU A 24 -22.09 -3.84 21.76
C LEU A 24 -23.09 -4.13 22.89
N PRO A 25 -22.88 -3.58 24.10
CA PRO A 25 -23.79 -3.86 25.22
C PRO A 25 -25.18 -3.21 25.05
N ALA A 26 -25.32 -2.29 24.10
CA ALA A 26 -26.58 -1.69 23.69
C ALA A 26 -26.43 -1.10 22.27
N PRO A 27 -27.54 -0.85 21.53
CA PRO A 27 -27.52 -0.10 20.28
C PRO A 27 -26.85 1.27 20.48
N ARG A 28 -25.96 1.66 19.56
CA ARG A 28 -25.23 2.93 19.61
C ARG A 28 -25.09 3.54 18.23
N ARG A 29 -25.00 4.87 18.18
CA ARG A 29 -24.59 5.61 16.98
C ARG A 29 -23.09 5.45 16.78
N ALA A 30 -22.67 5.32 15.53
CA ALA A 30 -21.28 5.27 15.11
C ALA A 30 -21.03 6.32 14.02
N ILE A 31 -19.75 6.68 13.85
CA ILE A 31 -19.28 7.54 12.77
C ILE A 31 -18.39 6.69 11.88
N LEU A 32 -18.67 6.67 10.58
CA LEU A 32 -17.81 6.06 9.58
C LEU A 32 -16.92 7.15 8.99
N THR A 33 -15.62 6.94 9.04
CA THR A 33 -14.63 7.81 8.38
C THR A 33 -13.99 7.00 7.26
N ILE A 34 -14.07 7.49 6.03
CA ILE A 34 -13.47 6.86 4.85
C ILE A 34 -12.16 7.60 4.57
N LEU A 35 -11.05 6.87 4.60
CA LEU A 35 -9.76 7.42 4.23
C LEU A 35 -9.63 7.33 2.70
N ASN A 36 -9.53 8.49 2.05
CA ASN A 36 -9.26 8.55 0.62
C ASN A 36 -7.73 8.49 0.42
N GLU A 37 -7.16 7.32 0.67
CA GLU A 37 -5.74 7.09 0.43
C GLU A 37 -5.53 6.98 -1.10
N PRO A 38 -4.59 7.75 -1.69
CA PRO A 38 -4.24 7.54 -3.07
C PRO A 38 -3.78 6.09 -3.22
N ILE A 39 -4.24 5.42 -4.29
CA ILE A 39 -3.68 4.13 -4.69
C ILE A 39 -2.17 4.36 -4.73
N ALA A 40 -1.44 3.72 -3.83
CA ALA A 40 0.01 3.82 -3.76
C ALA A 40 0.61 3.14 -5.00
N VAL A 41 0.43 3.73 -6.17
CA VAL A 41 1.47 3.71 -7.17
C VAL A 41 2.60 4.44 -6.47
N ALA A 42 3.69 3.74 -6.16
CA ALA A 42 4.83 4.35 -5.52
C ALA A 42 5.34 5.43 -6.49
N GLU A 43 4.84 6.67 -6.36
CA GLU A 43 5.29 7.80 -7.15
C GLU A 43 6.80 7.95 -6.97
N THR A 44 7.31 7.63 -5.78
CA THR A 44 8.73 7.48 -5.49
C THR A 44 9.43 6.42 -6.35
N ALA A 45 8.79 5.30 -6.66
CA ALA A 45 9.35 4.27 -7.54
C ALA A 45 9.40 4.74 -9.00
N LEU A 46 8.34 5.42 -9.49
CA LEU A 46 8.34 6.00 -10.84
C LEU A 46 9.37 7.13 -10.99
N LEU A 47 9.55 7.96 -9.95
CA LEU A 47 10.58 9.01 -9.93
C LEU A 47 11.99 8.42 -9.81
N SER A 48 12.15 7.32 -9.06
CA SER A 48 13.43 6.62 -8.94
C SER A 48 13.82 5.90 -10.23
N GLU A 49 12.85 5.35 -10.98
CA GLU A 49 13.09 4.69 -12.27
C GLU A 49 13.76 5.65 -13.26
N ALA A 50 13.23 6.85 -13.43
CA ALA A 50 13.81 7.85 -14.34
C ALA A 50 15.22 8.28 -13.90
N SER A 51 15.43 8.52 -12.60
CA SER A 51 16.73 8.95 -12.07
C SER A 51 17.79 7.84 -12.12
N LEU A 52 17.42 6.58 -11.93
CA LEU A 52 18.35 5.44 -11.95
C LEU A 52 18.63 4.98 -13.38
N ALA A 53 17.68 5.13 -14.31
CA ALA A 53 17.85 4.73 -15.70
C ALA A 53 19.02 5.43 -16.41
N GLU A 54 19.37 6.65 -16.03
CA GLU A 54 20.48 7.41 -16.63
C GLU A 54 21.85 6.75 -16.37
N ASP A 55 22.05 6.21 -15.17
CA ASP A 55 23.31 5.58 -14.79
C ASP A 55 23.27 4.05 -14.92
N TRP A 56 22.12 3.42 -14.74
CA TRP A 56 21.97 1.96 -14.66
C TRP A 56 21.78 1.28 -16.02
N ASN A 57 21.19 1.96 -17.02
CA ASN A 57 20.99 1.38 -18.37
C ASN A 57 22.23 1.53 -19.27
N ARG A 58 23.39 1.77 -18.68
CA ARG A 58 24.64 1.92 -19.42
C ARG A 58 25.18 0.53 -19.78
N PRO A 59 25.65 0.31 -21.01
CA PRO A 59 26.14 -1.00 -21.43
C PRO A 59 27.38 -1.48 -20.64
N GLU A 60 28.05 -0.58 -19.93
CA GLU A 60 29.11 -0.88 -18.98
C GLU A 60 28.57 -1.59 -17.72
N GLU A 61 27.41 -1.17 -17.23
CA GLU A 61 26.72 -1.82 -16.12
C GLU A 61 26.31 -3.23 -16.54
N ASP A 62 25.62 -3.41 -17.67
CA ASP A 62 25.21 -4.73 -18.15
C ASP A 62 26.36 -5.76 -18.19
N LYS A 63 27.58 -5.31 -18.55
CA LYS A 63 28.79 -6.13 -18.50
C LYS A 63 29.20 -6.44 -17.06
N ALA A 64 29.20 -5.45 -16.16
CA ALA A 64 29.46 -5.65 -14.74
C ALA A 64 28.48 -6.64 -14.10
N TRP A 65 27.18 -6.55 -14.42
CA TRP A 65 26.15 -7.49 -13.97
C TRP A 65 26.34 -8.90 -14.55
N ALA A 66 26.76 -9.02 -15.82
CA ALA A 66 27.07 -10.31 -16.44
C ALA A 66 28.23 -11.04 -15.73
N HIS A 67 29.23 -10.31 -15.24
CA HIS A 67 30.35 -10.91 -14.50
C HIS A 67 29.94 -11.54 -13.17
N LEU A 68 28.89 -11.01 -12.50
CA LEU A 68 28.38 -11.52 -11.23
C LEU A 68 27.55 -12.81 -11.36
N GLN A 69 27.10 -13.18 -12.56
CA GLN A 69 26.37 -14.43 -12.79
C GLN A 69 27.26 -15.68 -12.85
N SER A 70 28.58 -15.51 -12.74
CA SER A 70 29.58 -16.59 -12.83
C SER A 70 29.71 -17.43 -11.55
N GLY A 71 28.92 -17.14 -10.52
CA GLY A 71 28.94 -17.83 -9.23
C GLY A 71 27.69 -18.69 -8.96
N LYS A 72 27.26 -19.49 -9.94
CA LYS A 72 26.17 -20.46 -9.79
C LYS A 72 26.68 -21.89 -9.82
#